data_AF-A0AAE8G005-F1
#
_entry.id   AF-A0AAE8G005-F1
#
_cell.length_a   1.000
_cell.length_b   1.000
_cell.length_c   1.000
_cell.angle_alpha   90.00
_cell.angle_beta   90.00
_cell.angle_gamma   90.00
#
_symmetry.space_group_name_H-M   'P 1'
#
loop_
_entity.id
_entity.type
_entity.pdbx_description
1 polymer ?
#
loop_
_entity_poly.entity_id
_entity_poly.type
_entity_poly.pdbx_seq_one_letter_code
_entity_poly.pdbx_strand_id
1 'polypeptide(L)'
;MIPKFRAWENSAKQTFSGSTEVYRHLPKGMLTNLYHKMAARNKKNSFGNLPFSLNQFRKWAYSQEKFFYLFDVWVQSGYKKDFKPSVDRTNPYLGYSFDNMTWMFWEDNKIKSYKEVGSKKRKVIVMLKDGIKIGIFKSVKDAQFFLGMKSNGNISECLAGRRNNVFGYQFVYENPELMEGNA
;
A
#
# COMPACT_ATOMS: atom_id res chain seq x y z
N MET A 1 5.58 25.01 -18.00
CA MET A 1 6.26 26.20 -17.45
C MET A 1 5.95 26.26 -15.96
N ILE A 2 6.93 25.96 -15.09
CA ILE A 2 6.74 25.92 -13.64
C ILE A 2 6.76 27.37 -13.11
N PRO A 3 5.75 27.83 -12.35
CA PRO A 3 5.72 29.21 -11.86
C PRO A 3 6.99 29.54 -11.06
N LYS A 4 7.75 30.53 -11.52
CA LYS A 4 9.02 30.99 -10.93
C LYS A 4 8.89 31.52 -9.49
N PHE A 5 7.67 31.75 -9.00
CA PHE A 5 7.40 32.28 -7.67
C PHE A 5 6.33 31.43 -6.98
N ARG A 6 6.77 30.48 -6.14
CA ARG A 6 5.86 29.71 -5.28
C ARG A 6 5.79 30.38 -3.92
N ALA A 7 4.64 30.97 -3.60
CA ALA A 7 4.40 31.67 -2.34
C ALA A 7 4.11 30.72 -1.16
N TRP A 8 4.68 29.52 -1.16
CA TRP A 8 4.40 28.46 -0.17
C TRP A 8 4.70 28.90 1.27
N GLU A 9 5.73 29.72 1.45
CA GLU A 9 6.07 30.26 2.77
C GLU A 9 5.01 31.22 3.29
N ASN A 10 4.49 32.11 2.42
CA ASN A 10 3.43 33.03 2.78
C ASN A 10 2.14 32.27 3.09
N SER A 11 1.76 31.30 2.25
CA SER A 11 0.59 30.45 2.49
C SER A 11 0.70 29.68 3.81
N ALA A 12 1.88 29.13 4.11
CA ALA A 12 2.10 28.41 5.37
C ALA A 12 2.01 29.35 6.58
N LYS A 13 2.62 30.54 6.52
CA LYS A 13 2.56 31.54 7.61
C LYS A 13 1.15 32.11 7.82
N GLN A 14 0.36 32.21 6.76
CA GLN A 14 -1.05 32.62 6.85
C GLN A 14 -1.93 31.53 7.46
N THR A 15 -1.59 30.26 7.23
CA THR A 15 -2.39 29.11 7.71
C THR A 15 -2.03 28.70 9.14
N PHE A 16 -0.75 28.78 9.51
CA PHE A 16 -0.24 28.25 10.78
C PHE A 16 0.46 29.34 11.59
N SER A 17 0.18 29.38 12.90
CA SER A 17 0.80 30.32 13.84
C SER A 17 2.16 29.86 14.37
N GLY A 18 2.36 28.54 14.49
CA GLY A 18 3.59 27.96 15.04
C GLY A 18 4.72 27.86 14.03
N SER A 19 5.91 28.38 14.36
CA SER A 19 7.11 28.31 13.49
C SER A 19 7.49 26.89 13.08
N THR A 20 7.34 25.93 14.01
CA THR A 20 7.57 24.50 13.73
C THR A 20 6.54 23.96 12.75
N GLU A 21 5.28 24.37 12.87
CA GLU A 21 4.20 23.94 11.99
C GLU A 21 4.40 24.49 10.58
N VAL A 22 4.71 25.79 10.48
CA VAL A 22 5.10 26.44 9.21
C VAL A 22 6.21 25.65 8.54
N TYR A 23 7.32 25.36 9.26
CA TYR A 23 8.44 24.60 8.71
C TYR A 23 8.03 23.22 8.17
N ARG A 24 7.18 22.48 8.91
CA ARG A 24 6.67 21.16 8.50
C ARG A 24 5.78 21.20 7.25
N HIS A 25 5.26 22.38 6.90
CA HIS A 25 4.45 22.65 5.72
C HIS A 25 5.22 23.39 4.61
N LEU A 26 6.54 23.57 4.77
CA LEU A 26 7.46 23.90 3.68
C LEU A 26 8.05 22.62 3.06
N PRO A 27 8.48 22.65 1.78
CA PRO A 27 9.05 21.48 1.12
C PRO A 27 10.18 20.84 1.92
N LYS A 28 11.13 21.65 2.40
CA LYS A 28 12.29 21.17 3.17
C LYS A 28 11.87 20.42 4.44
N GLY A 29 10.95 20.97 5.23
CA GLY A 29 10.49 20.34 6.47
C GLY A 29 9.59 19.14 6.24
N MET A 30 8.68 19.22 5.27
CA MET A 30 7.83 18.10 4.87
C MET A 30 8.67 16.90 4.41
N LEU A 31 9.66 17.13 3.54
CA LEU A 31 10.59 16.10 3.06
C LEU A 31 11.43 15.50 4.19
N THR A 32 11.82 16.29 5.19
CA THR A 32 12.53 15.80 6.38
C THR A 32 11.69 14.79 7.15
N ASN A 33 10.45 15.16 7.45
CA ASN A 33 9.51 14.28 8.14
C ASN A 33 9.23 13.01 7.34
N LEU A 34 9.05 13.14 6.02
CA LEU A 34 8.80 12.02 5.13
C LEU A 34 9.99 11.06 5.09
N TYR A 35 11.22 11.57 4.99
CA TYR A 35 12.45 10.78 5.01
C TYR A 35 12.55 9.90 6.26
N HIS A 36 12.33 10.46 7.45
CA HIS A 36 12.38 9.69 8.70
C HIS A 36 11.28 8.62 8.77
N LYS A 37 10.08 8.91 8.26
CA LYS A 37 9.01 7.91 8.16
C LYS A 37 9.36 6.78 7.19
N MET A 38 9.98 7.09 6.04
CA MET A 38 10.47 6.07 5.12
C MET A 38 11.54 5.20 5.76
N ALA A 39 12.51 5.80 6.47
CA ALA A 39 13.57 5.06 7.15
C ALA A 39 13.01 4.11 8.22
N ALA A 40 12.08 4.58 9.06
CA ALA A 40 11.42 3.74 10.05
C ALA A 40 10.63 2.58 9.41
N ARG A 41 9.91 2.86 8.31
CA ARG A 41 9.16 1.83 7.56
C ARG A 41 10.08 0.80 6.91
N ASN A 42 11.21 1.24 6.36
CA ASN A 42 12.18 0.35 5.70
C ASN A 42 12.75 -0.65 6.72
N LYS A 43 13.13 -0.18 7.91
CA LYS A 43 13.56 -1.02 9.03
C LYS A 43 12.46 -1.97 9.51
N LYS A 44 11.23 -1.46 9.72
CA LYS A 44 10.09 -2.27 10.18
C LYS A 44 9.77 -3.44 9.24
N ASN A 45 10.00 -3.27 7.93
CA ASN A 45 9.75 -4.28 6.92
C ASN A 45 11.01 -5.09 6.55
N SER A 46 12.06 -5.07 7.39
CA SER A 46 13.29 -5.84 7.19
C SER A 46 14.08 -5.52 5.91
N PHE A 47 13.90 -4.33 5.34
CA PHE A 47 14.69 -3.85 4.19
C PHE A 47 15.97 -3.10 4.58
N GLY A 48 16.26 -2.99 5.88
CA GLY A 48 17.43 -2.29 6.40
C GLY A 48 17.31 -0.76 6.35
N ASN A 49 18.48 -0.09 6.27
CA ASN A 49 18.56 1.37 6.19
C ASN A 49 18.23 1.90 4.78
N LEU A 50 17.92 3.19 4.66
CA LEU A 50 17.75 3.82 3.34
C LEU A 50 19.11 3.88 2.62
N PRO A 51 19.17 3.61 1.31
CA PRO A 51 20.40 3.66 0.51
C PRO A 51 20.80 5.09 0.10
N PHE A 52 20.07 6.10 0.58
CA PHE A 52 20.32 7.51 0.28
C PHE A 52 20.15 8.36 1.54
N SER A 53 20.90 9.46 1.59
CA SER A 53 20.80 10.47 2.66
C SER A 53 19.59 11.40 2.46
N LEU A 54 19.25 12.15 3.51
CA LEU A 54 18.23 13.20 3.44
C LEU A 54 18.54 14.26 2.36
N ASN A 55 19.83 14.58 2.15
CA ASN A 55 20.24 15.54 1.13
C ASN A 55 19.98 15.00 -0.28
N GLN A 56 20.38 13.75 -0.54
CA GLN A 56 20.09 13.09 -1.83
C GLN A 56 18.58 12.96 -2.07
N PHE A 57 17.80 12.61 -1.03
CA PHE A 57 16.34 12.56 -1.14
C PHE A 57 15.71 13.91 -1.51
N ARG A 58 16.18 15.01 -0.90
CA ARG A 58 15.73 16.37 -1.26
C ARG A 58 16.10 16.75 -2.69
N LYS A 59 17.34 16.44 -3.12
CA LYS A 59 17.77 16.67 -4.50
C LYS A 59 16.88 15.92 -5.49
N TRP A 60 16.58 14.65 -5.22
CA TRP A 60 15.65 13.86 -6.01
C TRP A 60 14.23 14.44 -5.99
N ALA A 61 13.71 14.89 -4.84
CA ALA A 61 12.39 15.51 -4.79
C ALA A 61 12.31 16.79 -5.65
N TYR A 62 13.33 17.65 -5.56
CA TYR A 62 13.40 18.90 -6.33
C TYR A 62 13.77 18.71 -7.80
N SER A 63 14.15 17.52 -8.24
CA SER A 63 14.35 17.21 -9.66
C SER A 63 13.07 16.72 -10.34
N GLN A 64 11.96 16.60 -9.61
CA GLN A 64 10.73 15.94 -10.08
C GLN A 64 9.59 16.95 -10.20
N GLU A 65 9.12 17.22 -11.43
CA GLU A 65 7.96 18.10 -11.66
C GLU A 65 6.69 17.60 -10.94
N LYS A 66 6.54 16.27 -10.83
CA LYS A 66 5.41 15.65 -10.12
C LYS A 66 5.37 16.04 -8.64
N PHE A 67 6.51 16.09 -7.95
CA PHE A 67 6.56 16.53 -6.55
C PHE A 67 6.02 17.95 -6.42
N PHE A 68 6.52 18.83 -7.28
CA PHE A 68 6.14 20.23 -7.34
C PHE A 68 4.63 20.41 -7.58
N TYR A 69 4.05 19.66 -8.50
CA TYR A 69 2.60 19.65 -8.74
C TYR A 69 1.80 19.22 -7.50
N LEU A 70 2.14 18.07 -6.90
CA LEU A 70 1.41 17.56 -5.72
C LEU A 70 1.49 18.54 -4.55
N PHE A 71 2.65 19.18 -4.37
CA PHE A 71 2.84 20.15 -3.31
C PHE A 71 2.01 21.41 -3.54
N ASP A 72 1.90 21.90 -4.78
CA ASP A 72 1.02 23.03 -5.11
C ASP A 72 -0.44 22.71 -4.80
N VAL A 73 -0.92 21.52 -5.20
CA VAL A 73 -2.29 21.07 -4.91
C VAL A 73 -2.51 20.97 -3.40
N TRP A 74 -1.54 20.45 -2.66
CA TRP A 74 -1.63 20.38 -1.20
C TRP A 74 -1.78 21.77 -0.56
N VAL A 75 -0.97 22.74 -0.99
CA VAL A 75 -1.04 24.13 -0.49
C VAL A 75 -2.39 24.77 -0.86
N GLN A 76 -2.81 24.66 -2.12
CA GLN A 76 -4.09 25.20 -2.60
C GLN A 76 -5.31 24.58 -1.91
N SER A 77 -5.20 23.32 -1.48
CA SER A 77 -6.27 22.64 -0.74
C SER A 77 -6.44 23.13 0.71
N GLY A 78 -5.58 24.03 1.20
CA GLY A 78 -5.49 24.40 2.61
C GLY A 78 -4.80 23.31 3.45
N TYR A 79 -3.79 22.66 2.87
CA TYR A 79 -3.01 21.59 3.49
C TYR A 79 -3.83 20.35 3.92
N LYS A 80 -4.96 20.08 3.27
CA LYS A 80 -5.77 18.87 3.51
C LYS A 80 -4.91 17.61 3.36
N LYS A 81 -5.05 16.68 4.32
CA LYS A 81 -4.23 15.48 4.43
C LYS A 81 -4.26 14.62 3.16
N ASP A 82 -5.41 14.52 2.52
CA ASP A 82 -5.63 13.65 1.36
C ASP A 82 -4.72 14.04 0.19
N PHE A 83 -4.48 15.34 0.02
CA PHE A 83 -3.61 15.91 -1.01
C PHE A 83 -2.15 16.05 -0.58
N LYS A 84 -1.77 15.59 0.61
CA LYS A 84 -0.38 15.67 1.06
C LYS A 84 0.52 14.84 0.14
N PRO A 85 1.65 15.38 -0.38
CA PRO A 85 2.57 14.59 -1.18
C PRO A 85 3.12 13.41 -0.36
N SER A 86 3.16 12.25 -0.99
CA SER A 86 3.62 10.99 -0.42
C SER A 86 4.54 10.27 -1.40
N VAL A 87 5.40 9.41 -0.87
CA VAL A 87 6.24 8.52 -1.67
C VAL A 87 5.73 7.09 -1.50
N ASP A 88 5.39 6.49 -2.63
CA ASP A 88 5.05 5.09 -2.75
C ASP A 88 6.22 4.27 -3.29
N ARG A 89 6.22 2.97 -2.99
CA ARG A 89 7.16 2.01 -3.57
C ARG A 89 6.49 1.33 -4.75
N THR A 90 7.04 1.52 -5.95
CA THR A 90 6.48 0.94 -7.17
C THR A 90 6.35 -0.57 -7.05
N ASN A 91 7.43 -1.24 -6.61
CA ASN A 91 7.44 -2.61 -6.16
C ASN A 91 7.44 -2.68 -4.62
N PRO A 92 6.36 -3.17 -3.98
CA PRO A 92 6.23 -3.20 -2.53
C PRO A 92 7.08 -4.27 -1.83
N TYR A 93 7.66 -5.21 -2.59
CA TYR A 93 8.56 -6.27 -2.12
C TYR A 93 10.02 -5.81 -2.01
N LEU A 94 10.33 -4.61 -2.48
CA LEU A 94 11.65 -4.00 -2.37
C LEU A 94 11.61 -2.82 -1.37
N GLY A 95 12.79 -2.47 -0.86
CA GLY A 95 13.00 -1.26 -0.06
C GLY A 95 12.84 0.03 -0.87
N TYR A 96 13.02 1.16 -0.21
CA TYR A 96 13.05 2.45 -0.89
C TYR A 96 14.37 2.65 -1.67
N SER A 97 14.29 2.93 -2.97
CA SER A 97 15.40 3.36 -3.84
C SER A 97 14.85 4.34 -4.87
N PHE A 98 15.69 5.18 -5.49
CA PHE A 98 15.20 6.18 -6.46
C PHE A 98 14.45 5.56 -7.65
N ASP A 99 14.85 4.36 -8.07
CA ASP A 99 14.19 3.61 -9.16
C ASP A 99 12.93 2.87 -8.72
N ASN A 100 12.77 2.66 -7.40
CA ASN A 100 11.59 2.00 -6.82
C ASN A 100 10.64 3.00 -6.12
N MET A 101 10.82 4.31 -6.31
CA MET A 101 10.01 5.34 -5.66
C MET A 101 9.21 6.13 -6.68
N THR A 102 7.97 6.47 -6.33
CA THR A 102 7.16 7.39 -7.11
C THR A 102 6.37 8.35 -6.21
N TRP A 103 6.13 9.55 -6.73
CA TRP A 103 5.31 10.56 -6.07
C TRP A 103 3.83 10.31 -6.33
N MET A 104 3.01 10.41 -5.28
CA MET A 104 1.54 10.40 -5.37
C MET A 104 0.91 11.11 -4.17
N PHE A 105 -0.40 11.32 -4.18
CA PHE A 105 -1.09 11.84 -3.00
C PHE A 105 -1.15 10.81 -1.88
N TRP A 106 -1.26 11.27 -0.63
CA TRP A 106 -1.36 10.41 0.53
C TRP A 106 -2.59 9.49 0.45
N GLU A 107 -3.72 10.01 -0.03
CA GLU A 107 -4.94 9.19 -0.18
C GLU A 107 -4.76 8.08 -1.22
N ASP A 108 -4.14 8.38 -2.36
CA ASP A 108 -3.85 7.35 -3.38
C ASP A 108 -2.94 6.25 -2.83
N ASN A 109 -1.90 6.63 -2.07
CA ASN A 109 -0.98 5.69 -1.44
C ASN A 109 -1.70 4.81 -0.40
N LYS A 110 -2.64 5.40 0.37
CA LYS A 110 -3.48 4.67 1.31
C LYS A 110 -4.39 3.66 0.61
N ILE A 111 -5.09 4.08 -0.44
CA ILE A 111 -5.97 3.20 -1.24
C ILE A 111 -5.15 2.05 -1.83
N LYS A 112 -3.98 2.33 -2.40
CA LYS A 112 -3.06 1.31 -2.91
C LYS A 112 -2.66 0.33 -1.80
N SER A 113 -2.26 0.83 -0.63
CA SER A 113 -1.86 -0.02 0.50
C SER A 113 -3.00 -0.95 0.95
N TYR A 114 -4.26 -0.52 0.93
CA TYR A 114 -5.38 -1.40 1.25
C TYR A 114 -5.54 -2.52 0.22
N LYS A 115 -5.38 -2.22 -1.07
CA LYS A 115 -5.39 -3.23 -2.12
C LYS A 115 -4.22 -4.20 -1.99
N GLU A 116 -3.02 -3.74 -1.64
CA GLU A 116 -1.84 -4.59 -1.42
C GLU A 116 -2.02 -5.51 -0.22
N VAL A 117 -2.45 -4.99 0.93
CA VAL A 117 -2.71 -5.80 2.13
C VAL A 117 -3.83 -6.81 1.85
N GLY A 118 -4.90 -6.37 1.18
CA GLY A 118 -5.97 -7.25 0.74
C GLY A 118 -5.44 -8.39 -0.13
N SER A 119 -4.59 -8.07 -1.11
CA SER A 119 -3.96 -9.05 -2.01
C SER A 119 -3.06 -10.04 -1.28
N LYS A 120 -2.22 -9.58 -0.35
CA LYS A 120 -1.36 -10.44 0.49
C LYS A 120 -2.16 -11.37 1.40
N LYS A 121 -3.35 -10.96 1.81
CA LYS A 121 -4.26 -11.76 2.65
C LYS A 121 -5.24 -12.62 1.84
N ARG A 122 -5.23 -12.58 0.50
CA ARG A 122 -6.12 -13.43 -0.30
C ARG A 122 -5.68 -14.88 -0.11
N LYS A 123 -6.59 -15.69 0.42
CA LYS A 123 -6.45 -17.14 0.43
C LYS A 123 -7.06 -17.69 -0.86
N VAL A 124 -6.23 -17.84 -1.90
CA VAL A 124 -6.64 -18.49 -3.15
C VAL A 124 -6.93 -19.96 -2.85
N ILE A 125 -8.02 -20.48 -3.40
CA ILE A 125 -8.43 -21.86 -3.19
C ILE A 125 -8.57 -22.58 -4.53
N VAL A 126 -8.17 -23.84 -4.54
CA VAL A 126 -8.23 -24.73 -5.70
C VAL A 126 -9.36 -25.73 -5.47
N MET A 127 -10.16 -25.95 -6.51
CA MET A 127 -11.22 -26.95 -6.52
C MET A 127 -10.75 -28.20 -7.27
N LEU A 128 -10.86 -29.34 -6.61
CA LEU A 128 -10.48 -30.64 -7.13
C LEU A 128 -11.72 -31.53 -7.30
N LYS A 129 -11.73 -32.36 -8.34
CA LYS A 129 -12.65 -33.48 -8.50
C LYS A 129 -11.82 -34.73 -8.72
N ASP A 130 -12.00 -35.74 -7.87
CA ASP A 130 -11.24 -37.00 -7.92
C ASP A 130 -9.72 -36.77 -7.94
N GLY A 131 -9.24 -35.79 -7.16
CA GLY A 131 -7.83 -35.38 -7.10
C GLY A 131 -7.35 -34.49 -8.27
N ILE A 132 -8.18 -34.28 -9.29
CA ILE A 132 -7.83 -33.49 -10.48
C ILE A 132 -8.27 -32.04 -10.28
N LYS A 133 -7.34 -31.10 -10.53
CA LYS A 133 -7.61 -29.66 -10.49
C LYS A 133 -8.56 -29.24 -11.61
N ILE A 134 -9.71 -28.70 -11.24
CA ILE A 134 -10.75 -28.26 -12.18
C ILE A 134 -11.08 -26.76 -12.07
N GLY A 135 -10.59 -26.07 -11.04
CA GLY A 135 -10.83 -24.63 -10.88
C GLY A 135 -9.93 -23.96 -9.86
N ILE A 136 -9.79 -22.63 -9.99
CA ILE A 136 -9.07 -21.76 -9.04
C ILE A 136 -9.98 -20.57 -8.74
N PHE A 137 -10.12 -20.24 -7.46
CA PHE A 137 -10.95 -19.15 -6.98
C PHE A 137 -10.13 -18.20 -6.12
N LYS A 138 -10.36 -16.89 -6.27
CA LYS A 138 -9.60 -15.87 -5.53
C LYS A 138 -9.92 -15.85 -4.03
N SER A 139 -10.99 -16.52 -3.60
CA SER A 139 -11.44 -16.65 -2.21
C SER A 139 -12.54 -17.70 -2.06
N VAL A 140 -12.83 -18.09 -0.82
CA VAL A 140 -13.98 -18.95 -0.46
C VAL A 140 -15.31 -18.38 -0.95
N LYS A 141 -15.50 -17.06 -0.88
CA LYS A 141 -16.74 -16.39 -1.33
C LYS A 141 -16.93 -16.48 -2.85
N ASP A 142 -15.84 -16.50 -3.59
CA ASP A 142 -15.85 -16.62 -5.06
C ASP A 142 -16.30 -18.04 -5.47
N ALA A 143 -15.76 -19.07 -4.79
CA ALA A 143 -16.22 -20.45 -4.98
C ALA A 143 -17.68 -20.66 -4.52
N GLN A 144 -18.08 -20.05 -3.40
CA GLN A 144 -19.47 -20.08 -2.93
C GLN A 144 -20.43 -19.54 -4.00
N PHE A 145 -20.11 -18.39 -4.61
CA PHE A 145 -20.93 -17.80 -5.65
C PHE A 145 -21.01 -18.69 -6.89
N PHE A 146 -19.87 -19.22 -7.34
CA PHE A 146 -19.82 -20.16 -8.47
C PHE A 146 -20.68 -21.41 -8.22
N LEU A 147 -20.65 -21.96 -7.00
CA LEU A 147 -21.45 -23.13 -6.61
C LEU A 147 -22.91 -22.81 -6.26
N GLY A 148 -23.35 -21.54 -6.35
CA GLY A 148 -24.70 -21.13 -5.99
C GLY A 148 -25.06 -21.35 -4.52
N MET A 149 -24.07 -21.36 -3.63
CA MET A 149 -24.26 -21.68 -2.21
C MET A 149 -24.76 -20.46 -1.42
N LYS A 150 -25.64 -20.69 -0.44
CA LYS A 150 -26.09 -19.64 0.49
C LYS A 150 -25.06 -19.28 1.56
N SER A 151 -24.20 -20.23 1.94
CA SER A 151 -23.18 -20.07 2.97
C SER A 151 -21.86 -20.68 2.52
N ASN A 152 -20.74 -20.16 3.03
CA ASN A 152 -19.39 -20.61 2.74
C ASN A 152 -18.83 -21.62 3.78
N GLY A 153 -19.59 -21.93 4.84
CA GLY A 153 -19.14 -22.77 5.96
C GLY A 153 -18.60 -24.14 5.52
N ASN A 154 -19.32 -24.83 4.64
CA ASN A 154 -18.91 -26.17 4.16
C ASN A 154 -17.57 -26.12 3.41
N ILE A 155 -17.30 -25.06 2.64
CA ILE A 155 -16.04 -24.89 1.92
C ILE A 155 -14.91 -24.63 2.93
N SER A 156 -15.15 -23.80 3.95
CA SER A 156 -14.19 -23.55 5.03
C SER A 156 -13.88 -24.80 5.85
N GLU A 157 -14.88 -25.65 6.15
CA GLU A 157 -14.66 -26.94 6.81
C GLU A 157 -13.85 -27.91 5.95
N CYS A 158 -14.07 -27.88 4.63
CA CYS A 158 -13.31 -28.68 3.68
C CYS A 158 -11.84 -28.24 3.63
N LEU A 159 -11.59 -26.93 3.55
CA LEU A 159 -10.25 -26.33 3.62
C LEU A 159 -9.55 -26.60 4.96
N ALA A 160 -10.30 -26.78 6.05
CA ALA A 160 -9.76 -27.11 7.36
C ALA A 160 -9.58 -28.62 7.59
N GLY A 161 -9.84 -29.46 6.58
CA GLY A 161 -9.74 -30.92 6.69
C GLY A 161 -10.84 -31.58 7.53
N ARG A 162 -11.79 -30.82 8.09
CA ARG A 162 -12.93 -31.35 8.87
C ARG A 162 -14.01 -31.97 7.98
N ARG A 163 -13.96 -31.69 6.67
CA ARG A 163 -14.90 -32.21 5.67
C ARG A 163 -14.16 -32.68 4.42
N ASN A 164 -14.54 -33.85 3.91
CA ASN A 164 -13.83 -34.45 2.77
C ASN A 164 -14.18 -33.78 1.43
N ASN A 165 -15.43 -33.35 1.24
CA ASN A 165 -15.88 -32.69 0.02
C ASN A 165 -17.14 -31.82 0.23
N VAL A 166 -17.38 -30.93 -0.74
CA VAL A 166 -18.60 -30.13 -0.91
C VAL A 166 -19.10 -30.35 -2.33
N PHE A 167 -20.31 -30.92 -2.48
CA PHE A 167 -20.88 -31.30 -3.79
C PHE A 167 -19.97 -32.20 -4.64
N GLY A 168 -19.22 -33.11 -4.01
CA GLY A 168 -18.28 -33.98 -4.71
C GLY A 168 -16.95 -33.31 -5.11
N TYR A 169 -16.74 -32.05 -4.71
CA TYR A 169 -15.50 -31.32 -4.93
C TYR A 169 -14.71 -31.16 -3.63
N GLN A 170 -13.39 -31.30 -3.72
CA GLN A 170 -12.49 -30.98 -2.61
C GLN A 170 -11.94 -29.57 -2.79
N PHE A 171 -11.68 -28.89 -1.68
CA PHE A 171 -11.11 -27.55 -1.68
C PHE A 171 -9.82 -27.54 -0.88
N VAL A 172 -8.76 -27.01 -1.49
CA VAL A 172 -7.45 -26.85 -0.85
C VAL A 172 -6.96 -25.42 -1.06
N TYR A 173 -6.16 -24.89 -0.14
CA TYR A 173 -5.47 -23.62 -0.39
C TYR A 173 -4.42 -23.81 -1.49
N GLU A 174 -4.30 -22.83 -2.38
CA GLU A 174 -3.23 -22.82 -3.38
C GLU A 174 -1.85 -22.73 -2.71
N ASN A 175 -1.74 -21.95 -1.63
CA ASN A 175 -0.59 -21.97 -0.73
C ASN A 175 -0.89 -22.90 0.45
N PRO A 176 -0.22 -24.07 0.56
CA PRO A 176 -0.43 -25.03 1.64
C PRO A 176 -0.15 -24.48 3.04
N GLU A 177 0.70 -23.46 3.19
CA GLU A 177 1.00 -22.83 4.49
C GLU A 177 -0.22 -22.12 5.13
N LEU A 178 -1.28 -21.90 4.35
CA LEU A 178 -2.53 -21.29 4.83
C LEU A 178 -3.51 -22.29 5.43
N MET A 179 -3.19 -23.59 5.41
CA MET A 179 -3.92 -24.65 6.10
C MET A 179 -3.70 -24.48 7.61
N GLU A 180 -4.71 -24.01 8.33
CA GLU A 180 -4.67 -23.94 9.79
C GLU A 180 -5.07 -25.32 10.37
N GLY A 181 -4.08 -26.11 10.79
CA GLY A 181 -4.18 -27.46 11.40
C GLY A 181 -3.53 -28.54 10.51
N ASN A 182 -2.46 -29.25 10.91
CA ASN A 182 -2.30 -30.00 12.16
C ASN A 182 -0.96 -29.73 12.89
N ALA A 183 -1.06 -29.25 14.13
CA ALA A 183 -0.40 -29.88 15.28
C ALA A 183 -1.51 -30.47 16.15
#